data_AF-A0A963HW26-F1
#
_entry.id   AF-A0A963HW26-F1
#
_cell.length_a   1.000
_cell.length_b   1.000
_cell.length_c   1.000
_cell.angle_alpha   90.00
_cell.angle_beta   90.00
_cell.angle_gamma   90.00
#
_symmetry.space_group_name_H-M   'P 1'
#
loop_
_entity.id
_entity.type
_entity.pdbx_description
1 polymer ?
#
loop_
_entity_poly.entity_id
_entity_poly.type
_entity_poly.pdbx_seq_one_letter_code
_entity_poly.pdbx_strand_id
1 'polypeptide(L)'
;MDSTSEGGIVLRGARHIDRLLARLEKILLAGAVILMAINTIANVVVRLGFSSSLFFSEELNQFLIVLVTFVGTSAAARQGRHIRMSALTDMLPVKYRRWMFAFIQSTTAIVLAALAWYAAVYILRVQGLGRVTPAMQFPVWITLVWLPLGLGIAALQFILASAANLRSQDDAYLAQYVREQDDVDMPTV
;
A
#
# COMPACT_ATOMS: atom_id res chain seq x y z
N MET A 1 -1.09 -24.75 -31.14
CA MET A 1 -0.86 -23.31 -31.36
C MET A 1 -1.09 -22.57 -30.04
N ASP A 2 0.01 -22.47 -29.29
CA ASP A 2 0.45 -21.39 -28.40
C ASP A 2 -0.57 -20.44 -27.71
N SER A 3 -1.29 -20.90 -26.67
CA SER A 3 -2.02 -20.01 -25.74
C SER A 3 -1.50 -20.07 -24.29
N THR A 4 -0.50 -20.91 -24.01
CA THR A 4 0.08 -21.09 -22.66
C THR A 4 1.36 -20.28 -22.44
N SER A 5 2.00 -19.76 -23.50
CA SER A 5 3.24 -18.96 -23.40
C SER A 5 2.99 -17.50 -22.97
N GLU A 6 1.92 -16.87 -23.46
CA GLU A 6 1.65 -15.44 -23.19
C GLU A 6 1.27 -15.15 -21.73
N GLY A 7 0.61 -16.10 -21.05
CA GLY A 7 0.23 -15.97 -19.64
C GLY A 7 1.44 -15.89 -18.71
N GLY A 8 2.52 -16.62 -19.03
CA GLY A 8 3.74 -16.69 -18.20
C GLY A 8 4.54 -15.39 -18.16
N ILE A 9 4.54 -14.63 -19.26
CA ILE A 9 5.33 -13.39 -19.40
C ILE A 9 4.64 -12.24 -18.67
N VAL A 10 3.31 -12.13 -18.78
CA VAL A 10 2.52 -11.09 -18.10
C VAL A 10 2.53 -11.29 -16.57
N LEU A 11 2.38 -12.54 -16.10
CA LEU A 11 2.50 -12.87 -14.67
C LEU A 11 3.92 -12.70 -14.13
N ARG A 12 4.95 -12.86 -14.96
CA ARG A 12 6.33 -12.54 -14.57
C ARG A 12 6.54 -11.02 -14.53
N GLY A 13 6.02 -10.27 -15.49
CA GLY A 13 6.09 -8.80 -15.55
C GLY A 13 5.43 -8.15 -14.33
N ALA A 14 4.18 -8.50 -14.03
CA ALA A 14 3.45 -7.99 -12.86
C ALA A 14 4.20 -8.27 -11.55
N ARG A 15 4.73 -9.49 -11.37
CA ARG A 15 5.54 -9.86 -10.19
C ARG A 15 6.89 -9.15 -10.11
N HIS A 16 7.47 -8.72 -11.22
CA HIS A 16 8.70 -7.93 -11.21
C HIS A 16 8.41 -6.48 -10.81
N ILE A 17 7.35 -5.88 -11.38
CA ILE A 17 6.89 -4.54 -11.02
C ILE A 17 6.52 -4.48 -9.53
N ASP A 18 5.81 -5.50 -9.02
CA ASP A 18 5.46 -5.55 -7.61
C ASP A 18 6.67 -5.62 -6.70
N ARG A 19 7.68 -6.43 -7.05
CA ARG A 19 8.91 -6.55 -6.26
C ARG A 19 9.75 -5.26 -6.29
N LEU A 20 9.78 -4.58 -7.43
CA LEU A 20 10.46 -3.28 -7.56
C LEU A 20 9.77 -2.21 -6.72
N LEU A 21 8.44 -2.08 -6.85
CA LEU A 21 7.66 -1.18 -6.00
C LEU A 21 7.89 -1.48 -4.52
N ALA A 22 7.85 -2.76 -4.11
CA ALA A 22 8.01 -3.13 -2.70
C ALA A 22 9.39 -2.77 -2.15
N ARG A 23 10.45 -2.88 -2.97
CA ARG A 23 11.80 -2.46 -2.57
C ARG A 23 11.88 -0.95 -2.42
N LEU A 24 11.33 -0.21 -3.39
CA LEU A 24 11.28 1.25 -3.35
C LEU A 24 10.48 1.76 -2.14
N GLU A 25 9.29 1.22 -1.90
CA GLU A 25 8.45 1.54 -0.73
C GLU A 25 9.21 1.33 0.57
N LYS A 26 9.91 0.18 0.73
CA LYS A 26 10.70 -0.10 1.93
C LYS A 26 11.86 0.88 2.15
N ILE A 27 12.60 1.19 1.09
CA ILE A 27 13.72 2.15 1.16
C ILE A 27 13.19 3.54 1.51
N LEU A 28 12.11 3.97 0.87
CA LEU A 28 11.48 5.27 1.11
C LEU A 28 10.95 5.39 2.53
N LEU A 29 10.27 4.35 3.04
CA LEU A 29 9.76 4.30 4.41
C LEU A 29 10.89 4.34 5.45
N ALA A 30 11.91 3.50 5.27
CA ALA A 30 13.05 3.47 6.18
C ALA A 30 13.76 4.83 6.22
N GLY A 31 14.02 5.43 5.05
CA GLY A 31 14.63 6.75 4.95
C GLY A 31 13.79 7.85 5.60
N ALA A 32 12.47 7.85 5.36
CA ALA A 32 11.57 8.85 5.92
C ALA A 32 11.47 8.76 7.45
N VAL A 33 11.40 7.54 8.01
CA VAL A 33 11.34 7.33 9.46
C VAL A 33 12.65 7.73 10.14
N ILE A 34 13.80 7.39 9.55
CA ILE A 34 15.12 7.81 10.08
C ILE A 34 15.25 9.33 10.06
N LEU A 35 14.87 9.98 8.95
CA LEU A 35 14.90 11.43 8.82
C LEU A 35 13.98 12.10 9.85
N MET A 36 12.78 11.56 10.05
CA MET A 36 11.82 12.04 11.05
C MET A 36 12.37 11.92 12.47
N ALA A 37 13.02 10.80 12.79
CA ALA A 37 13.68 10.60 14.08
C ALA A 37 14.81 11.62 14.30
N ILE A 38 15.70 11.80 13.34
CA ILE A 38 16.81 12.78 13.41
C ILE A 38 16.25 14.19 13.61
N ASN A 39 15.26 14.58 12.81
CA ASN A 39 14.64 15.91 12.88
C ASN A 39 13.98 16.16 14.25
N THR A 40 13.28 15.15 14.78
CA THR A 40 12.64 15.24 16.10
C THR A 40 13.67 15.36 17.22
N ILE A 41 14.74 14.56 17.18
CA ILE A 41 15.85 14.63 18.16
C ILE A 41 16.54 15.98 18.08
N ALA A 42 16.85 16.47 16.88
CA ALA A 42 17.45 17.78 16.67
C ALA A 42 16.57 18.90 17.25
N ASN A 43 15.25 18.85 17.02
CA ASN A 43 14.31 19.82 17.59
C ASN A 43 14.29 19.77 19.13
N VAL A 44 14.34 18.58 19.74
CA VAL A 44 14.40 18.44 21.20
C VAL A 44 15.71 19.01 21.76
N VAL A 45 16.86 18.76 21.12
CA VAL A 45 18.16 19.29 21.55
C VAL A 45 18.18 20.82 21.47
N VAL A 46 17.71 21.41 20.38
CA VAL A 46 17.65 22.87 20.21
C VAL A 46 16.68 23.48 21.22
N ARG A 47 15.53 22.83 21.47
CA ARG A 47 14.55 23.29 22.46
C ARG A 47 15.10 23.29 23.88
N LEU A 48 15.89 22.28 24.25
CA LEU A 48 16.49 22.18 25.58
C LEU A 48 17.71 23.10 25.74
N GLY A 49 18.51 23.31 24.69
CA GLY A 49 19.73 24.12 24.74
C GLY A 49 19.50 25.62 24.53
N PHE A 50 18.57 26.01 23.67
CA PHE A 50 18.33 27.40 23.26
C PHE A 50 16.94 27.92 23.64
N SER A 51 16.10 27.11 24.31
CA SER A 51 14.70 27.44 24.64
C SER A 51 13.82 27.84 23.44
N SER A 52 14.31 27.60 22.22
CA SER A 52 13.63 27.87 20.95
C SER A 52 13.40 26.55 20.21
N SER A 53 12.26 26.40 19.53
CA SER A 53 12.00 25.26 18.64
C SER A 53 12.41 25.58 17.20
N LEU A 54 12.77 24.54 16.44
CA LEU A 54 12.93 24.66 15.00
C LEU A 54 11.55 24.78 14.36
N PHE A 55 11.13 25.99 13.99
CA PHE A 55 9.80 26.26 13.41
C PHE A 55 9.50 25.42 12.15
N PHE A 56 10.52 25.02 11.40
CA PHE A 56 10.35 24.17 10.22
C PHE A 56 10.26 22.67 10.53
N SER A 57 10.74 22.24 11.71
CA SER A 57 10.89 20.83 12.06
C SER A 57 9.53 20.15 12.23
N GLU A 58 8.56 20.87 12.78
CA GLU A 58 7.19 20.41 12.97
C GLU A 58 6.46 20.18 11.65
N GLU A 59 6.56 21.13 10.72
CA GLU A 59 5.95 21.01 9.38
C GLU A 59 6.61 19.91 8.54
N LEU A 60 7.95 19.81 8.60
CA LEU A 60 8.69 18.75 7.92
C LEU A 60 8.29 17.36 8.45
N ASN A 61 8.14 17.22 9.77
CA ASN A 61 7.66 15.97 10.36
C ASN A 61 6.21 15.66 9.93
N GLN A 62 5.33 16.66 9.84
CA GLN A 62 3.98 16.46 9.34
C GLN A 62 3.99 15.94 7.89
N PHE A 63 4.90 16.43 7.05
CA PHE A 63 5.06 15.96 5.68
C PHE A 63 5.59 14.52 5.62
N LEU A 64 6.57 14.19 6.45
CA LEU A 64 7.11 12.83 6.55
C LEU A 64 6.08 11.84 7.08
N ILE A 65 5.26 12.23 8.07
CA ILE A 65 4.16 11.39 8.58
C ILE A 65 3.16 11.07 7.46
N VAL A 66 2.74 12.07 6.68
CA VAL A 66 1.81 11.86 5.55
C VAL A 66 2.40 10.89 4.53
N LEU A 67 3.67 11.09 4.16
CA LEU A 67 4.39 10.20 3.25
C LEU A 67 4.47 8.77 3.80
N VAL A 68 4.91 8.59 5.06
CA VAL A 68 5.04 7.27 5.70
C VAL A 68 3.68 6.59 5.83
N THR A 69 2.62 7.33 6.16
CA THR A 69 1.28 6.77 6.32
C THR A 69 0.78 6.18 5.01
N PHE A 70 0.87 6.92 3.90
CA PHE A 70 0.29 6.45 2.63
C PHE A 70 1.16 5.42 1.93
N VAL A 71 2.48 5.58 1.96
CA VAL A 71 3.42 4.56 1.44
C VAL A 71 3.40 3.30 2.31
N GLY A 72 3.25 3.47 3.63
CA GLY A 72 3.08 2.37 4.57
C GLY A 72 1.77 1.64 4.35
N THR A 73 0.68 2.37 4.08
CA THR A 73 -0.64 1.80 3.78
C THR A 73 -0.62 0.99 2.48
N SER A 74 0.04 1.48 1.40
CA SER A 74 0.17 0.71 0.16
C SER A 74 1.00 -0.56 0.36
N ALA A 75 2.11 -0.47 1.11
CA ALA A 75 2.95 -1.62 1.44
C ALA A 75 2.23 -2.64 2.35
N ALA A 76 1.46 -2.16 3.32
CA ALA A 76 0.65 -3.00 4.23
C ALA A 76 -0.50 -3.67 3.47
N ALA A 77 -1.16 -2.98 2.55
CA ALA A 77 -2.18 -3.56 1.68
C ALA A 77 -1.62 -4.69 0.81
N ARG A 78 -0.34 -4.60 0.38
CA ARG A 78 0.36 -5.67 -0.34
C ARG A 78 0.71 -6.88 0.53
N GLN A 79 1.05 -6.66 1.80
CA GLN A 79 1.36 -7.74 2.74
C GLN A 79 0.10 -8.41 3.26
N GLY A 80 -0.95 -7.61 3.51
CA GLY A 80 -2.29 -8.05 3.87
C GLY A 80 -3.10 -8.50 2.66
N ARG A 81 -2.53 -9.34 1.77
CA ARG A 81 -3.19 -10.06 0.67
C ARG A 81 -4.32 -10.95 1.22
N HIS A 82 -5.38 -10.27 1.67
CA HIS A 82 -6.54 -10.74 2.40
C HIS A 82 -6.19 -11.41 3.73
N ILE A 83 -6.57 -10.78 4.85
CA ILE A 83 -7.00 -11.56 6.01
C ILE A 83 -8.21 -12.36 5.50
N ARG A 84 -7.94 -13.57 5.01
CA ARG A 84 -8.98 -14.49 4.57
C ARG A 84 -9.62 -14.98 5.85
N MET A 85 -10.91 -14.72 6.00
CA MET A 85 -11.70 -15.38 7.02
C MET A 85 -11.84 -16.83 6.56
N SER A 86 -10.83 -17.66 6.83
CA SER A 86 -10.74 -19.06 6.39
C SER A 86 -12.00 -19.82 6.79
N ALA A 87 -12.55 -19.51 7.97
CA ALA A 87 -13.80 -20.06 8.49
C ALA A 87 -15.01 -19.92 7.54
N LEU A 88 -15.19 -18.77 6.88
CA LEU A 88 -16.31 -18.54 5.95
C LEU A 88 -16.03 -19.09 4.55
N THR A 89 -14.77 -19.19 4.15
CA THR A 89 -14.38 -19.65 2.81
C THR A 89 -14.14 -21.14 2.70
N ASP A 90 -13.89 -21.85 3.81
CA ASP A 90 -13.66 -23.30 3.85
C ASP A 90 -14.95 -24.12 3.84
N MET A 91 -16.08 -23.50 4.21
CA MET A 91 -17.40 -24.12 4.11
C MET A 91 -17.98 -24.06 2.68
N LEU A 92 -17.34 -23.34 1.75
CA LEU A 92 -17.86 -23.14 0.39
C LEU A 92 -17.16 -24.03 -0.65
N PRO A 93 -17.90 -24.54 -1.66
CA PRO A 93 -17.30 -25.25 -2.78
C PRO A 93 -16.29 -24.38 -3.53
N VAL A 94 -15.18 -24.99 -3.99
CA VAL A 94 -14.03 -24.33 -4.66
C VAL A 94 -14.44 -23.35 -5.76
N LYS A 95 -15.54 -23.65 -6.49
CA LYS A 95 -16.08 -22.79 -7.57
C LYS A 95 -16.69 -21.48 -7.07
N TYR A 96 -17.42 -21.48 -5.95
CA TYR A 96 -18.05 -20.27 -5.39
C TYR A 96 -17.05 -19.40 -4.62
N ARG A 97 -16.08 -20.05 -3.96
CA ARG A 97 -14.96 -19.38 -3.28
C ARG A 97 -14.19 -18.45 -4.23
N ARG A 98 -13.98 -18.90 -5.48
CA ARG A 98 -13.30 -18.13 -6.53
C ARG A 98 -14.03 -16.82 -6.88
N TRP A 99 -15.33 -16.92 -7.16
CA TRP A 99 -16.15 -15.75 -7.50
C TRP A 99 -16.21 -14.75 -6.35
N MET A 100 -16.33 -15.24 -5.12
CA MET A 100 -16.35 -14.38 -3.93
C MET A 100 -15.02 -13.64 -3.74
N PHE A 101 -13.88 -14.30 -3.91
CA PHE A 101 -12.58 -13.63 -3.84
C PHE A 101 -12.35 -12.60 -4.94
N ALA A 102 -12.76 -12.90 -6.17
CA ALA A 102 -12.71 -11.95 -7.27
C ALA A 102 -13.62 -10.74 -7.02
N PHE A 103 -14.83 -10.97 -6.51
CA PHE A 103 -15.77 -9.92 -6.18
C PHE A 103 -15.26 -8.99 -5.07
N ILE A 104 -14.69 -9.56 -3.99
CA ILE A 104 -14.10 -8.77 -2.90
C ILE A 104 -12.92 -7.94 -3.41
N GLN A 105 -12.00 -8.55 -4.17
CA GLN A 105 -10.84 -7.83 -4.73
C GLN A 105 -11.26 -6.70 -5.68
N SER A 106 -12.23 -6.97 -6.55
CA SER A 106 -12.77 -5.97 -7.47
C SER A 106 -13.49 -4.84 -6.74
N THR A 107 -14.30 -5.15 -5.73
CA THR A 107 -14.98 -4.13 -4.92
C THR A 107 -13.98 -3.26 -4.17
N THR A 108 -12.98 -3.87 -3.51
CA THR A 108 -11.91 -3.12 -2.82
C THR A 108 -11.12 -2.25 -3.80
N ALA A 109 -10.78 -2.76 -4.98
CA ALA A 109 -10.11 -1.97 -6.03
C ALA A 109 -10.93 -0.73 -6.42
N ILE A 110 -12.23 -0.89 -6.64
CA ILE A 110 -13.13 0.21 -7.02
C ILE A 110 -13.20 1.25 -5.91
N VAL A 111 -13.35 0.83 -4.65
CA VAL A 111 -13.38 1.74 -3.50
C VAL A 111 -12.07 2.52 -3.39
N LEU A 112 -10.92 1.85 -3.50
CA LEU A 112 -9.61 2.50 -3.44
C LEU A 112 -9.40 3.47 -4.61
N ALA A 113 -9.84 3.11 -5.82
CA ALA A 113 -9.79 3.99 -7.00
C ALA A 113 -10.68 5.23 -6.82
N ALA A 114 -11.89 5.07 -6.28
CA ALA A 114 -12.79 6.18 -5.97
C ALA A 114 -12.18 7.11 -4.92
N LEU A 115 -11.60 6.57 -3.85
CA LEU A 115 -10.91 7.37 -2.83
C LEU A 115 -9.70 8.12 -3.39
N ALA A 116 -8.91 7.48 -4.26
CA ALA A 116 -7.80 8.13 -4.95
C ALA A 116 -8.28 9.30 -5.83
N TRP A 117 -9.40 9.12 -6.54
CA TRP A 117 -10.02 10.17 -7.33
C TRP A 117 -10.51 11.35 -6.48
N TYR A 118 -11.24 11.08 -5.40
CA TYR A 118 -11.68 12.13 -4.47
C TYR A 118 -10.52 12.90 -3.85
N ALA A 119 -9.44 12.19 -3.50
CA ALA A 119 -8.23 12.82 -3.00
C ALA A 119 -7.57 13.74 -4.04
N ALA A 120 -7.50 13.32 -5.31
CA ALA A 120 -6.98 14.15 -6.38
C ALA A 120 -7.82 15.43 -6.60
N VAL A 121 -9.15 15.30 -6.59
CA VAL A 121 -10.07 16.45 -6.70
C VAL A 121 -9.92 17.39 -5.50
N TYR A 122 -9.75 16.85 -4.30
CA TYR A 122 -9.51 17.65 -3.10
C TYR A 122 -8.21 18.45 -3.20
N ILE A 123 -7.13 17.85 -3.71
CA ILE A 123 -5.85 18.54 -3.93
C ILE A 123 -5.99 19.71 -4.90
N LEU A 124 -6.71 19.52 -6.01
CA LEU A 124 -6.97 20.60 -6.97
C LEU A 124 -7.74 21.76 -6.34
N ARG A 125 -8.72 21.48 -5.46
CA ARG A 125 -9.43 22.51 -4.69
C ARG A 125 -8.51 23.24 -3.71
N VAL A 126 -7.64 22.51 -3.00
CA VAL A 126 -6.67 23.08 -2.05
C VAL A 126 -5.64 23.95 -2.78
N GLN A 127 -5.23 23.55 -3.99
CA GLN A 127 -4.36 24.36 -4.83
C GLN A 127 -5.03 25.68 -5.24
N GLY A 128 -6.31 25.66 -5.61
CA GLY A 128 -7.08 26.87 -5.94
C GLY A 128 -7.30 27.83 -4.77
N LEU A 129 -7.24 27.33 -3.53
CA LEU A 129 -7.35 28.13 -2.31
C LEU A 129 -6.01 28.78 -1.89
N GLY A 130 -4.89 28.43 -2.53
CA GLY A 130 -3.58 28.99 -2.20
C GLY A 130 -3.11 28.71 -0.77
N ARG A 131 -3.59 27.62 -0.13
CA ARG A 131 -3.21 27.30 1.26
C ARG A 131 -1.73 26.96 1.36
N VAL A 132 -1.01 27.75 2.16
CA VAL A 132 0.39 27.56 2.51
C VAL A 132 0.54 27.22 3.99
N THR A 133 1.56 26.45 4.36
CA THR A 133 1.90 26.16 5.76
C THR A 133 2.40 27.45 6.44
N PRO A 134 2.02 27.74 7.69
CA PRO A 134 2.31 29.01 8.35
C PRO A 134 3.80 29.28 8.62
N ALA A 135 4.66 28.26 8.75
CA ALA A 135 6.07 28.42 9.09
C ALA A 135 7.00 28.39 7.85
N MET A 136 6.90 27.40 6.97
CA MET A 136 7.70 27.34 5.74
C MET A 136 7.08 28.06 4.55
N GLN A 137 5.82 28.51 4.64
CA GLN A 137 5.04 29.02 3.50
C GLN A 137 5.00 28.04 2.32
N PHE A 138 5.15 26.74 2.62
CA PHE A 138 5.17 25.71 1.60
C PHE A 138 3.73 25.38 1.17
N PRO A 139 3.47 25.15 -0.12
CA PRO A 139 2.12 24.88 -0.55
C PRO A 139 1.65 23.48 -0.10
N VAL A 140 0.53 23.44 0.65
CA VAL A 140 0.01 22.23 1.31
C VAL A 140 -0.38 21.14 0.31
N TRP A 141 -0.69 21.52 -0.93
CA TRP A 141 -1.08 20.57 -1.98
C TRP A 141 0.04 19.57 -2.29
N ILE A 142 1.32 19.94 -2.20
CA ILE A 142 2.46 19.05 -2.48
C ILE A 142 2.50 17.88 -1.49
N THR A 143 2.26 18.16 -0.21
CA THR A 143 2.24 17.15 0.84
C THR A 143 1.10 16.16 0.64
N LEU A 144 -0.04 16.65 0.16
CA LEU A 144 -1.21 15.81 -0.08
C LEU A 144 -1.09 14.94 -1.34
N VAL A 145 -0.16 15.20 -2.27
CA VAL A 145 0.02 14.38 -3.49
C VAL A 145 0.33 12.91 -3.19
N TRP A 146 0.97 12.63 -2.05
CA TRP A 146 1.27 11.25 -1.63
C TRP A 146 0.01 10.42 -1.34
N LEU A 147 -1.10 11.07 -0.99
CA LEU A 147 -2.38 10.42 -0.70
C LEU A 147 -2.99 9.71 -1.93
N PRO A 148 -3.32 10.40 -3.04
CA PRO A 148 -3.85 9.73 -4.24
C PRO A 148 -2.82 8.80 -4.87
N LEU A 149 -1.52 9.07 -4.74
CA LEU A 149 -0.47 8.17 -5.23
C LEU A 149 -0.49 6.83 -4.50
N GLY A 150 -0.49 6.83 -3.16
CA GLY A 150 -0.52 5.60 -2.37
C GLY A 150 -1.78 4.79 -2.61
N LEU A 151 -2.95 5.45 -2.63
CA LEU A 151 -4.23 4.81 -2.92
C LEU A 151 -4.33 4.30 -4.37
N GLY A 152 -3.82 5.06 -5.34
CA GLY A 152 -3.81 4.64 -6.75
C GLY A 152 -2.91 3.44 -6.99
N ILE A 153 -1.73 3.40 -6.37
CA ILE A 153 -0.84 2.24 -6.39
C ILE A 153 -1.51 1.02 -5.75
N ALA A 154 -2.19 1.19 -4.62
CA ALA A 154 -2.93 0.10 -3.97
C ALA A 154 -4.09 -0.40 -4.86
N ALA A 155 -4.88 0.50 -5.45
CA ALA A 155 -5.96 0.16 -6.36
C ALA A 155 -5.44 -0.63 -7.57
N LEU A 156 -4.35 -0.18 -8.21
CA LEU A 156 -3.73 -0.88 -9.33
C LEU A 156 -3.32 -2.31 -8.95
N GLN A 157 -2.73 -2.49 -7.77
CA GLN A 157 -2.34 -3.81 -7.28
C GLN A 157 -3.55 -4.74 -7.07
N PHE A 158 -4.65 -4.24 -6.48
CA PHE A 158 -5.88 -5.03 -6.34
C PHE A 158 -6.52 -5.39 -7.69
N ILE A 159 -6.44 -4.49 -8.68
CA ILE A 159 -6.90 -4.77 -10.05
C ILE A 159 -6.04 -5.87 -10.67
N LEU A 160 -4.71 -5.77 -10.57
CA LEU A 160 -3.79 -6.78 -11.10
C LEU A 160 -3.96 -8.13 -10.41
N ALA A 161 -4.16 -8.14 -9.09
CA ALA A 161 -4.42 -9.36 -8.32
C ALA A 161 -5.76 -10.00 -8.73
N SER A 162 -6.82 -9.19 -8.88
CA SER A 162 -8.13 -9.67 -9.35
C SER A 162 -8.05 -10.23 -10.78
N ALA A 163 -7.35 -9.54 -11.69
CA ALA A 163 -7.18 -9.98 -13.07
C ALA A 163 -6.35 -11.28 -13.15
N ALA A 164 -5.27 -11.39 -12.36
CA ALA A 164 -4.50 -12.62 -12.25
C ALA A 164 -5.34 -13.77 -11.70
N ASN A 165 -6.21 -13.52 -10.73
CA ASN A 165 -7.11 -14.52 -10.16
C ASN A 165 -8.17 -15.04 -11.18
N LEU A 166 -8.59 -14.19 -12.11
CA LEU A 166 -9.47 -14.58 -13.22
C LEU A 166 -8.73 -15.36 -14.31
N ARG A 167 -7.45 -15.06 -14.56
CA ARG A 167 -6.65 -15.65 -15.66
C ARG A 167 -5.83 -16.88 -15.28
N SER A 168 -5.34 -16.99 -14.05
CA SER A 168 -4.56 -18.15 -13.61
C SER A 168 -5.49 -19.32 -13.30
N GLN A 169 -5.43 -20.33 -14.16
CA GLN A 169 -6.22 -21.55 -14.07
C GLN A 169 -5.71 -22.52 -12.98
N ASP A 170 -4.45 -22.42 -12.52
CA ASP A 170 -3.84 -23.47 -11.68
C ASP A 170 -3.05 -22.94 -10.46
N ASP A 171 -3.22 -23.68 -9.35
CA ASP A 171 -2.28 -23.96 -8.25
C ASP A 171 -1.88 -22.92 -7.20
N ALA A 172 -2.07 -21.61 -7.40
CA ALA A 172 -1.73 -20.64 -6.33
C ALA A 172 -2.63 -20.76 -5.09
N TYR A 173 -3.83 -21.36 -5.24
CA TYR A 173 -4.75 -21.64 -4.14
C TYR A 173 -4.47 -22.97 -3.45
N LEU A 174 -3.91 -23.98 -4.11
CA LEU A 174 -3.62 -25.27 -3.47
C LEU A 174 -2.31 -25.22 -2.68
N ALA A 175 -1.29 -24.50 -3.18
CA ALA A 175 0.02 -24.45 -2.54
C ALA A 175 0.06 -23.72 -1.19
N GLN A 176 -0.86 -22.78 -0.91
CA GLN A 176 -0.94 -22.13 0.41
C GLN A 176 -1.73 -22.96 1.43
N TYR A 177 -2.82 -23.61 1.01
CA TYR A 177 -3.60 -24.49 1.90
C TYR A 177 -2.83 -25.76 2.25
N VAL A 178 -2.15 -26.40 1.29
CA VAL A 178 -1.31 -27.58 1.58
C VAL A 178 -0.18 -27.22 2.54
N ARG A 179 0.48 -26.07 2.35
CA ARG A 179 1.59 -25.66 3.20
C ARG A 179 1.18 -25.24 4.62
N GLU A 180 0.01 -24.63 4.77
CA GLU A 180 -0.54 -24.26 6.09
C GLU A 180 -1.13 -25.48 6.81
N GLN A 181 -1.61 -26.50 6.07
CA GLN A 181 -2.07 -27.76 6.63
C GLN A 181 -0.91 -28.70 7.01
N ASP A 182 0.19 -28.70 6.23
CA ASP A 182 1.43 -29.42 6.56
C ASP A 182 2.14 -28.85 7.80
N ASP A 183 2.07 -27.53 8.05
CA ASP A 183 2.64 -26.90 9.26
C ASP A 183 1.82 -27.18 10.53
N VAL A 184 0.53 -27.51 10.39
CA VAL A 184 -0.39 -27.78 11.51
C VAL A 184 -0.40 -29.26 11.93
N ASP A 185 -0.10 -30.18 11.01
CA ASP A 185 -0.05 -31.64 11.26
C ASP A 185 1.35 -32.14 11.69
N MET A 186 2.33 -31.27 11.90
CA MET A 186 3.60 -31.66 12.50
C MET A 186 3.36 -32.05 13.98
N PRO A 187 3.58 -33.32 14.39
CA PRO A 187 3.57 -33.64 15.80
C PRO A 187 4.65 -32.79 16.47
N THR A 188 4.24 -32.00 17.46
CA THR A 188 5.15 -31.33 18.38
C THR A 188 5.91 -32.41 19.14
N VAL A 189 7.07 -32.82 18.61
CA VAL A 189 8.06 -33.62 19.32
C VAL A 189 9.05 -32.68 19.98
#